data_AF-A0A0D2AMT6-F1
#
_entry.id   AF-A0A0D2AMT6-F1
#
_cell.length_a   1.000
_cell.length_b   1.000
_cell.length_c   1.000
_cell.angle_alpha   90.00
_cell.angle_beta   90.00
_cell.angle_gamma   90.00
#
_symmetry.space_group_name_H-M   'P 1'
#
loop_
_entity.id
_entity.type
_entity.pdbx_description
1 polymer ?
#
loop_
_entity_poly.entity_id
_entity_poly.type
_entity_poly.pdbx_seq_one_letter_code
_entity_poly.pdbx_strand_id
1 'polypeptide(L)'
;MPAYESLQSGASMGTFRGRSDELVKTPLEMTCEPRDYYLKKRDSLPPPHIAHSHFVPRTTVEFLMRYKKDSAIGIKFFPSNSANSGRLDRITNLEGVLHTFVVPIVQATMHGDYRWAGGHGVLEFGQKDGYQLGREVLVSALVQQDFENSRVMMRVAALDTKDLHGDPRLPRPLTTKEKQDVNLRTRYDDAIRDYLIYHLTLDRRLPAVDVHIEQTALTLRAALEFLAQAIEEKEAHKLPNLMQHVFFYHEGRFISLEIMFQAALHQIRNEMVLLERLCGQQGYVYTFNPPAIFARFFGPYGTELLSRVHVAALKFFASTTQMLRCKIFAWADFNSPRILTLIRKALESQPHITVMSYDTLFSGKRSIRGQNEGLYSPPTVARGATLVIHNNSDAFGQNIETEASGGSLDGVIGTYSSAAASLMRDREDLCHNLYEIIAT
;
A
#
# COMPACT_ATOMS: atom_id res chain seq x y z
N MET A 1 -25.25 -17.05 2.64
CA MET A 1 -24.88 -16.14 1.54
C MET A 1 -23.60 -15.42 1.95
N PRO A 2 -22.52 -15.42 1.18
CA PRO A 2 -21.35 -14.62 1.52
C PRO A 2 -21.75 -13.15 1.36
N ALA A 3 -21.45 -12.32 2.38
CA ALA A 3 -21.66 -10.88 2.32
C ALA A 3 -20.77 -10.32 1.20
N TYR A 4 -21.36 -10.02 0.05
CA TYR A 4 -20.69 -9.22 -0.97
C TYR A 4 -20.61 -7.80 -0.43
N GLU A 5 -19.41 -7.36 -0.06
CA GLU A 5 -19.14 -5.95 0.18
C GLU A 5 -19.58 -5.15 -1.06
N SER A 6 -20.56 -4.26 -0.86
CA SER A 6 -21.17 -3.51 -1.96
C SER A 6 -20.24 -2.38 -2.38
N LEU A 7 -19.78 -2.39 -3.64
CA LEU A 7 -19.26 -1.18 -4.27
C LEU A 7 -20.43 -0.33 -4.72
N GLN A 8 -20.46 0.92 -4.28
CA GLN A 8 -21.33 1.93 -4.88
C GLN A 8 -20.56 2.59 -6.04
N SER A 9 -20.95 2.30 -7.29
CA SER A 9 -20.47 3.05 -8.46
C SER A 9 -21.54 3.14 -9.55
N GLY A 10 -21.69 4.32 -10.15
CA GLY A 10 -22.54 4.55 -11.33
C GLY A 10 -21.89 4.22 -12.68
N ALA A 11 -20.66 3.68 -12.71
CA ALA A 11 -19.93 3.32 -13.92
C ALA A 11 -19.70 1.80 -14.00
N SER A 12 -19.84 1.21 -15.20
CA SER A 12 -19.48 -0.19 -15.42
C SER A 12 -17.96 -0.37 -15.28
N MET A 13 -17.51 -1.06 -14.24
CA MET A 13 -16.09 -1.35 -14.04
C MET A 13 -15.61 -2.29 -15.17
N GLY A 14 -14.70 -1.81 -16.03
CA GLY A 14 -14.08 -2.64 -17.06
C GLY A 14 -13.20 -3.73 -16.44
N THR A 15 -13.23 -4.94 -17.01
CA THR A 15 -12.29 -6.02 -16.62
C THR A 15 -10.98 -5.85 -17.37
N PHE A 16 -9.85 -5.89 -16.66
CA PHE A 16 -8.54 -6.03 -17.28
C PHE A 16 -8.40 -7.45 -17.85
N ARG A 17 -7.72 -7.62 -19.00
CA ARG A 17 -7.53 -8.92 -19.67
C ARG A 17 -6.07 -9.23 -20.01
N GLY A 18 -5.13 -8.40 -19.58
CA GLY A 18 -3.72 -8.63 -19.87
C GLY A 18 -3.15 -9.81 -19.10
N ARG A 19 -2.17 -10.47 -19.70
CA ARG A 19 -1.50 -11.64 -19.13
C ARG A 19 -0.02 -11.35 -18.97
N SER A 20 0.52 -11.68 -17.81
CA SER A 20 1.88 -11.28 -17.46
C SER A 20 2.89 -12.40 -17.68
N ASP A 21 2.49 -13.57 -18.14
CA ASP A 21 3.39 -14.68 -18.46
C ASP A 21 4.03 -14.56 -19.86
N GLU A 22 3.57 -13.61 -20.67
CA GLU A 22 4.12 -13.33 -22.01
C GLU A 22 4.69 -11.91 -22.08
N LEU A 23 5.69 -11.74 -22.95
CA LEU A 23 6.23 -10.43 -23.31
C LEU A 23 5.60 -9.96 -24.61
N VAL A 24 5.16 -8.70 -24.63
CA VAL A 24 4.53 -8.07 -25.79
C VAL A 24 5.47 -7.06 -26.42
N LYS A 25 5.43 -6.94 -27.75
CA LYS A 25 6.10 -5.85 -28.47
C LYS A 25 5.37 -4.54 -28.15
N THR A 26 6.09 -3.55 -27.65
CA THR A 26 5.54 -2.22 -27.35
C THR A 26 5.71 -1.28 -28.54
N PRO A 27 5.02 -0.13 -28.60
CA PRO A 27 5.27 0.90 -29.63
C PRO A 27 6.57 1.69 -29.40
N LEU A 28 7.33 1.37 -28.35
CA LEU A 28 8.49 2.12 -27.92
C LEU A 28 9.75 1.67 -28.67
N GLU A 29 10.40 2.57 -29.38
CA GLU A 29 11.70 2.28 -30.01
C GLU A 29 12.79 2.07 -28.96
N MET A 30 13.83 1.31 -29.32
CA MET A 30 14.91 0.94 -28.40
C MET A 30 15.62 2.13 -27.74
N THR A 31 15.73 3.26 -28.44
CA THR A 31 16.46 4.45 -27.97
C THR A 31 15.62 5.37 -27.09
N CYS A 32 14.32 5.09 -26.93
CA CYS A 32 13.40 5.93 -26.19
C CYS A 32 13.31 5.53 -24.72
N GLU A 33 13.36 6.50 -23.82
CA GLU A 33 13.06 6.28 -22.39
C GLU A 33 11.56 6.04 -22.18
N PRO A 34 11.15 4.95 -21.48
CA PRO A 34 9.74 4.61 -21.32
C PRO A 34 8.89 5.72 -20.69
N ARG A 35 9.35 6.31 -19.58
CA ARG A 35 8.63 7.39 -18.89
C ARG A 35 8.35 8.57 -19.82
N ASP A 36 9.36 9.06 -20.52
CA ASP A 36 9.24 10.24 -21.39
C ASP A 36 8.23 10.02 -22.52
N TYR A 37 8.23 8.81 -23.10
CA TYR A 37 7.25 8.45 -24.11
C TYR A 37 5.83 8.41 -23.56
N TYR A 38 5.62 7.72 -22.44
CA TYR A 38 4.28 7.55 -21.88
C TYR A 38 3.71 8.85 -21.32
N LEU A 39 4.53 9.72 -20.72
CA LEU A 39 4.10 11.05 -20.27
C LEU A 39 3.57 11.90 -21.43
N LYS A 40 4.22 11.85 -22.60
CA LYS A 40 3.74 12.52 -23.83
C LYS A 40 2.44 11.91 -24.39
N LYS A 41 2.07 10.72 -23.96
CA LYS A 41 0.91 9.95 -24.43
C LYS A 41 -0.12 9.70 -23.33
N ARG A 42 -0.06 10.44 -22.21
CA ARG A 42 -0.88 10.20 -21.01
C ARG A 42 -2.38 10.11 -21.28
N ASP A 43 -2.90 10.94 -22.18
CA ASP A 43 -4.34 11.00 -22.50
C ASP A 43 -4.83 9.75 -23.25
N SER A 44 -3.91 8.94 -23.79
CA SER A 44 -4.21 7.65 -24.43
C SER A 44 -4.10 6.45 -23.48
N LEU A 45 -3.66 6.67 -22.24
CA LEU A 45 -3.48 5.63 -21.23
C LEU A 45 -4.68 5.60 -20.27
N PRO A 46 -5.10 4.41 -19.83
CA PRO A 46 -6.22 4.31 -18.90
C PRO A 46 -5.92 5.04 -17.57
N PRO A 47 -6.92 5.69 -16.96
CA PRO A 47 -6.80 6.23 -15.60
C PRO A 47 -6.74 5.10 -14.56
N PRO A 48 -6.21 5.38 -13.37
CA PRO A 48 -6.19 4.39 -12.28
C PRO A 48 -7.62 4.06 -11.85
N HIS A 49 -7.81 2.84 -11.37
CA HIS A 49 -8.97 2.46 -10.58
C HIS A 49 -8.63 2.67 -9.11
N ILE A 50 -9.40 3.47 -8.39
CA ILE A 50 -9.05 3.87 -7.03
C ILE A 50 -10.12 3.37 -6.07
N ALA A 51 -9.76 2.43 -5.21
CA ALA A 51 -10.59 2.00 -4.09
C ALA A 51 -10.28 2.83 -2.85
N HIS A 52 -11.29 3.17 -2.06
CA HIS A 52 -11.10 3.87 -0.80
C HIS A 52 -12.07 3.39 0.27
N SER A 53 -11.65 3.51 1.53
CA SER A 53 -12.52 3.22 2.66
C SER A 53 -13.70 4.18 2.71
N HIS A 54 -14.88 3.70 3.15
CA HIS A 54 -16.10 4.50 3.29
C HIS A 54 -15.95 5.80 4.11
N PHE A 55 -15.00 5.84 5.05
CA PHE A 55 -14.72 7.02 5.86
C PHE A 55 -13.72 8.00 5.20
N VAL A 56 -13.32 7.78 3.95
CA VAL A 56 -12.56 8.79 3.19
C VAL A 56 -13.49 9.32 2.11
N PRO A 57 -14.11 10.51 2.31
CA PRO A 57 -15.04 11.06 1.34
C PRO A 57 -14.39 11.26 -0.03
N ARG A 58 -15.18 11.11 -1.09
CA ARG A 58 -14.73 11.29 -2.49
C ARG A 58 -13.92 12.58 -2.70
N THR A 59 -14.38 13.70 -2.15
CA THR A 59 -13.69 14.99 -2.24
C THR A 59 -12.31 14.98 -1.60
N THR A 60 -12.15 14.23 -0.51
CA THR A 60 -10.86 14.03 0.16
C THR A 60 -9.95 13.15 -0.69
N VAL A 61 -10.47 12.09 -1.30
CA VAL A 61 -9.71 11.26 -2.26
C VAL A 61 -9.19 12.10 -3.42
N GLU A 62 -10.07 12.89 -4.05
CA GLU A 62 -9.70 13.78 -5.16
C GLU A 62 -8.63 14.81 -4.74
N PHE A 63 -8.78 15.40 -3.55
CA PHE A 63 -7.79 16.31 -2.98
C PHE A 63 -6.43 15.64 -2.79
N LEU A 64 -6.41 14.49 -2.11
CA LEU A 64 -5.17 13.76 -1.83
C LEU A 64 -4.49 13.32 -3.11
N MET A 65 -5.25 12.80 -4.08
CA MET A 65 -4.70 12.32 -5.35
C MET A 65 -4.10 13.44 -6.21
N ARG A 66 -4.64 14.66 -6.17
CA ARG A 66 -4.16 15.80 -6.98
C ARG A 66 -3.06 16.63 -6.34
N TYR A 67 -2.93 16.60 -5.01
CA TYR A 67 -2.04 17.50 -4.27
C TYR A 67 -0.92 16.79 -3.49
N LYS A 68 -0.61 15.56 -3.89
CA LYS A 68 0.58 14.81 -3.47
C LYS A 68 1.86 15.65 -3.61
N LYS A 69 2.92 15.29 -2.89
CA LYS A 69 4.20 16.02 -2.88
C LYS A 69 5.26 15.39 -3.77
N ASP A 70 6.02 16.22 -4.50
CA ASP A 70 6.98 15.76 -5.51
C ASP A 70 8.23 15.02 -4.94
N SER A 71 8.38 14.90 -3.62
CA SER A 71 9.57 14.32 -2.97
C SER A 71 9.25 13.38 -1.79
N ALA A 72 9.96 12.25 -1.71
CA ALA A 72 9.87 11.25 -0.63
C ALA A 72 10.70 11.56 0.62
N ILE A 73 11.37 12.71 0.68
CA ILE A 73 12.49 12.86 1.60
C ILE A 73 11.99 13.37 2.95
N GLY A 74 11.71 12.47 3.90
CA GLY A 74 11.75 12.62 5.38
C GLY A 74 10.99 13.77 6.06
N ILE A 75 10.57 14.78 5.31
CA ILE A 75 9.95 16.03 5.72
C ILE A 75 8.51 15.96 5.25
N LYS A 76 7.68 15.50 6.17
CA LYS A 76 6.27 15.20 5.94
C LYS A 76 5.46 16.48 5.62
N PHE A 77 5.78 17.63 6.23
CA PHE A 77 5.22 18.96 5.90
C PHE A 77 6.29 20.08 5.90
N PHE A 78 6.33 20.89 4.85
CA PHE A 78 7.17 22.06 4.63
C PHE A 78 6.38 23.34 4.93
N PRO A 79 6.70 24.06 6.03
CA PRO A 79 6.13 25.37 6.29
C PRO A 79 6.76 26.44 5.38
N SER A 80 6.04 27.54 5.15
CA SER A 80 6.44 28.69 4.31
C SER A 80 7.81 29.30 4.62
N ASN A 81 8.34 29.06 5.81
CA ASN A 81 9.63 29.59 6.27
C ASN A 81 10.79 28.61 6.07
N SER A 82 10.55 27.46 5.42
CA SER A 82 11.62 26.53 5.06
C SER A 82 12.37 27.05 3.84
N ALA A 83 13.68 27.24 3.97
CA ALA A 83 14.58 27.83 2.97
C ALA A 83 14.64 27.07 1.62
N ASN A 84 13.95 25.94 1.47
CA ASN A 84 14.11 24.98 0.38
C ASN A 84 12.85 24.71 -0.47
N SER A 85 11.79 25.54 -0.42
CA SER A 85 10.62 25.29 -1.28
C SER A 85 10.05 26.55 -1.91
N GLY A 86 10.06 26.61 -3.25
CA GLY A 86 9.29 27.57 -4.04
C GLY A 86 7.78 27.26 -4.10
N ARG A 87 7.31 26.23 -3.38
CA ARG A 87 5.91 25.79 -3.32
C ARG A 87 5.54 25.30 -1.92
N LEU A 88 4.43 25.80 -1.38
CA LEU A 88 3.89 25.40 -0.08
C LEU A 88 3.21 24.03 -0.16
N ASP A 89 3.43 23.19 0.84
CA ASP A 89 2.75 21.92 0.96
C ASP A 89 1.24 22.09 1.16
N ARG A 90 0.48 21.23 0.47
CA ARG A 90 -0.97 21.25 0.48
C ARG A 90 -1.55 20.17 1.38
N ILE A 91 -0.84 19.07 1.61
CA ILE A 91 -1.28 17.93 2.43
C ILE A 91 -0.55 18.01 3.78
N THR A 92 -1.29 18.03 4.90
CA THR A 92 -0.70 17.93 6.25
C THR A 92 -0.30 16.50 6.57
N ASN A 93 0.38 16.26 7.71
CA ASN A 93 0.80 14.91 8.07
C ASN A 93 -0.39 13.96 8.28
N LEU A 94 -1.46 14.43 8.91
CA LEU A 94 -2.64 13.61 9.19
C LEU A 94 -3.56 13.47 7.96
N GLU A 95 -3.59 14.46 7.07
CA GLU A 95 -4.17 14.25 5.73
C GLU A 95 -3.39 13.19 4.95
N GLY A 96 -2.05 13.16 5.08
CA GLY A 96 -1.23 12.09 4.53
C GLY A 96 -1.62 10.72 5.09
N VAL A 97 -1.95 10.61 6.38
CA VAL A 97 -2.44 9.34 6.95
C VAL A 97 -3.71 8.86 6.23
N LEU A 98 -4.62 9.76 5.85
CA LEU A 98 -5.85 9.40 5.11
C LEU A 98 -5.54 8.73 3.76
N HIS A 99 -4.39 9.04 3.16
CA HIS A 99 -3.94 8.43 1.90
C HIS A 99 -3.65 6.93 2.04
N THR A 100 -3.32 6.44 3.24
CA THR A 100 -3.21 5.00 3.57
C THR A 100 -4.48 4.22 3.26
N PHE A 101 -5.63 4.89 3.26
CA PHE A 101 -6.95 4.29 3.02
C PHE A 101 -7.44 4.48 1.59
N VAL A 102 -6.56 4.88 0.68
CA VAL A 102 -6.82 5.07 -0.75
C VAL A 102 -5.84 4.19 -1.52
N VAL A 103 -6.36 3.26 -2.33
CA VAL A 103 -5.56 2.30 -3.11
C VAL A 103 -5.84 2.49 -4.60
N PRO A 104 -4.94 3.19 -5.32
CA PRO A 104 -4.95 3.24 -6.77
C PRO A 104 -4.34 1.97 -7.36
N ILE A 105 -5.02 1.37 -8.33
CA ILE A 105 -4.52 0.26 -9.15
C ILE A 105 -4.48 0.70 -10.61
N VAL A 106 -3.31 0.54 -11.22
CA VAL A 106 -3.00 1.04 -12.56
C VAL A 106 -2.73 -0.13 -13.49
N GLN A 107 -3.37 -0.14 -14.66
CA GLN A 107 -2.92 -0.96 -15.78
C GLN A 107 -1.65 -0.34 -16.37
N ALA A 108 -0.55 -1.09 -16.34
CA ALA A 108 0.74 -0.61 -16.84
C ALA A 108 1.44 -1.62 -17.74
N THR A 109 2.33 -1.10 -18.59
CA THR A 109 3.31 -1.91 -19.30
C THR A 109 4.69 -1.65 -18.70
N MET A 110 5.26 -2.65 -18.04
CA MET A 110 6.65 -2.62 -17.52
C MET A 110 7.63 -3.04 -18.61
N HIS A 111 8.79 -2.41 -18.70
CA HIS A 111 9.85 -2.74 -19.67
C HIS A 111 10.99 -3.59 -19.07
N GLY A 112 10.83 -4.00 -17.82
CA GLY A 112 11.71 -4.97 -17.15
C GLY A 112 11.10 -5.45 -15.84
N ASP A 113 11.60 -6.57 -15.33
CA ASP A 113 11.23 -7.07 -13.99
C ASP A 113 12.12 -6.39 -12.94
N TYR A 114 11.55 -5.97 -11.80
CA TYR A 114 12.30 -5.28 -10.74
C TYR A 114 13.44 -6.14 -10.18
N ARG A 115 14.58 -5.51 -9.88
CA ARG A 115 15.73 -6.14 -9.23
C ARG A 115 16.35 -5.22 -8.18
N TRP A 116 16.67 -5.79 -7.03
CA TRP A 116 17.57 -5.20 -6.05
C TRP A 116 18.95 -5.84 -6.14
N ALA A 117 19.99 -5.05 -6.41
CA ALA A 117 21.37 -5.53 -6.49
C ALA A 117 22.34 -4.47 -5.92
N GLY A 118 22.20 -4.16 -4.62
CA GLY A 118 22.89 -3.02 -4.00
C GLY A 118 22.30 -1.65 -4.36
N GLY A 119 21.17 -1.66 -5.07
CA GLY A 119 20.40 -0.50 -5.50
C GLY A 119 19.15 -0.95 -6.26
N HIS A 120 18.21 -0.01 -6.46
CA HIS A 120 16.98 -0.25 -7.22
C HIS A 120 17.26 -0.25 -8.73
N GLY A 121 16.66 -1.19 -9.47
CA GLY A 121 16.73 -1.24 -10.92
C GLY A 121 15.79 -2.27 -11.54
N VAL A 122 15.98 -2.56 -12.83
CA VAL A 122 15.22 -3.60 -13.55
C VAL A 122 16.14 -4.53 -14.33
N LEU A 123 15.63 -5.72 -14.63
CA LEU A 123 16.10 -6.60 -15.68
C LEU A 123 15.24 -6.34 -16.92
N GLU A 124 15.75 -5.51 -17.82
CA GLU A 124 15.06 -5.14 -19.06
C GLU A 124 14.76 -6.36 -19.93
N PHE A 125 13.62 -6.36 -20.62
CA PHE A 125 13.19 -7.48 -21.44
C PHE A 125 13.89 -7.54 -22.81
N GLY A 126 14.57 -6.47 -23.23
CA GLY A 126 15.20 -6.35 -24.53
C GLY A 126 14.19 -5.97 -25.62
N GLN A 127 14.39 -6.46 -26.85
CA GLN A 127 13.66 -5.94 -28.01
C GLN A 127 13.21 -7.02 -29.01
N LYS A 128 12.26 -6.63 -29.86
CA LYS A 128 11.82 -7.36 -31.05
C LYS A 128 11.55 -6.36 -32.19
N ASP A 129 12.19 -6.59 -33.33
CA ASP A 129 12.12 -5.74 -34.54
C ASP A 129 12.43 -4.25 -34.28
N GLY A 130 13.40 -3.93 -33.40
CA GLY A 130 13.77 -2.55 -33.05
C GLY A 130 12.89 -1.87 -31.99
N TYR A 131 11.88 -2.57 -31.48
CA TYR A 131 10.99 -2.07 -30.43
C TYR A 131 11.19 -2.81 -29.12
N GLN A 132 11.06 -2.09 -28.00
CA GLN A 132 11.19 -2.67 -26.67
C GLN A 132 10.08 -3.68 -26.39
N LEU A 133 10.44 -4.73 -25.65
CA LEU A 133 9.50 -5.69 -25.11
C LEU A 133 8.98 -5.20 -23.76
N GLY A 134 7.69 -5.42 -23.52
CA GLY A 134 7.01 -5.06 -22.28
C GLY A 134 6.23 -6.23 -21.70
N ARG A 135 5.91 -6.13 -20.41
CA ARG A 135 5.00 -7.02 -19.71
C ARG A 135 3.80 -6.20 -19.24
N GLU A 136 2.61 -6.67 -19.58
CA GLU A 136 1.39 -6.07 -19.04
C GLU A 136 1.24 -6.49 -17.58
N VAL A 137 1.01 -5.53 -16.69
CA VAL A 137 0.90 -5.75 -15.24
C VAL A 137 -0.19 -4.84 -14.65
N LEU A 138 -0.61 -5.14 -13.43
CA LEU A 138 -1.25 -4.15 -12.56
C LEU A 138 -0.22 -3.62 -11.58
N VAL A 139 -0.14 -2.30 -11.44
CA VAL A 139 0.63 -1.66 -10.36
C VAL A 139 -0.37 -1.25 -9.29
N SER A 140 -0.27 -1.88 -8.12
CA SER A 140 -0.91 -1.37 -6.92
C SER A 140 -0.04 -0.25 -6.35
N ALA A 141 -0.57 0.97 -6.37
CA ALA A 141 0.05 2.14 -5.78
C ALA A 141 -0.38 2.32 -4.31
N LEU A 142 -0.52 1.21 -3.58
CA LEU A 142 -0.92 1.18 -2.18
C LEU A 142 0.04 1.99 -1.31
N VAL A 143 -0.54 2.87 -0.50
CA VAL A 143 0.20 3.71 0.44
C VAL A 143 0.31 3.00 1.76
N GLN A 144 1.54 2.81 2.22
CA GLN A 144 1.86 1.96 3.36
C GLN A 144 1.71 2.72 4.67
N GLN A 145 1.54 1.99 5.78
CA GLN A 145 1.47 2.63 7.11
C GLN A 145 2.83 3.24 7.45
N ASP A 146 2.90 4.57 7.47
CA ASP A 146 4.15 5.30 7.69
C ASP A 146 4.48 5.46 9.18
N PHE A 147 5.31 4.53 9.67
CA PHE A 147 6.00 4.56 10.95
C PHE A 147 7.49 4.87 10.79
N GLU A 148 7.88 5.63 9.76
CA GLU A 148 9.27 6.07 9.62
C GLU A 148 9.69 6.94 10.82
N ASN A 149 8.76 7.76 11.33
CA ASN A 149 8.96 8.67 12.46
C ASN A 149 7.65 8.92 13.24
N SER A 150 7.68 9.86 14.18
CA SER A 150 6.57 10.17 15.09
C SER A 150 5.43 11.01 14.52
N ARG A 151 5.48 11.41 13.23
CA ARG A 151 4.62 12.48 12.68
C ARG A 151 3.35 12.01 11.98
N VAL A 152 3.31 10.77 11.50
CA VAL A 152 2.24 10.24 10.62
C VAL A 152 1.46 9.15 11.36
N MET A 153 1.61 7.87 11.02
CA MET A 153 0.79 6.80 11.62
C MET A 153 1.05 6.66 13.12
N MET A 154 2.28 6.93 13.56
CA MET A 154 2.62 6.97 14.99
C MET A 154 1.79 8.00 15.78
N ARG A 155 1.40 9.12 15.17
CA ARG A 155 0.56 10.13 15.85
C ARG A 155 -0.87 9.61 16.05
N VAL A 156 -1.34 8.69 15.23
CA VAL A 156 -2.67 8.09 15.37
C VAL A 156 -2.64 6.90 16.33
N ALA A 157 -1.63 6.02 16.19
CA ALA A 157 -1.55 4.77 16.95
C ALA A 157 -1.02 4.91 18.38
N ALA A 158 -0.26 5.97 18.70
CA ALA A 158 0.28 6.15 20.05
C ALA A 158 -0.78 6.67 21.03
N LEU A 159 -0.73 6.17 22.27
CA LEU A 159 -1.49 6.71 23.40
C LEU A 159 -0.96 8.06 23.85
N ASP A 160 -1.77 8.79 24.61
CA ASP A 160 -1.43 10.08 25.20
C ASP A 160 -1.60 10.03 26.73
N THR A 161 -1.19 11.08 27.41
CA THR A 161 -1.40 11.28 28.86
C THR A 161 -2.86 11.52 29.24
N LYS A 162 -3.74 11.68 28.24
CA LYS A 162 -5.17 11.90 28.39
C LYS A 162 -5.93 10.95 27.47
N ASP A 163 -7.16 10.64 27.85
CA ASP A 163 -8.08 9.89 27.01
C ASP A 163 -8.30 10.64 25.69
N LEU A 164 -8.23 9.89 24.59
CA LEU A 164 -8.51 10.40 23.25
C LEU A 164 -9.84 9.83 22.80
N HIS A 165 -10.80 10.71 22.53
CA HIS A 165 -12.13 10.33 22.10
C HIS A 165 -12.27 10.56 20.59
N GLY A 166 -12.75 9.55 19.88
CA GLY A 166 -12.98 9.68 18.45
C GLY A 166 -14.19 10.55 18.12
N ASP A 167 -14.11 11.31 17.03
CA ASP A 167 -15.22 12.12 16.49
C ASP A 167 -15.59 11.60 15.09
N PRO A 168 -16.85 11.23 14.80
CA PRO A 168 -17.25 10.78 13.47
C PRO A 168 -17.22 11.88 12.39
N ARG A 169 -16.92 13.13 12.75
CA ARG A 169 -16.95 14.26 11.80
C ARG A 169 -15.55 14.57 11.30
N LEU A 170 -15.33 14.35 10.01
CA LEU A 170 -14.12 14.82 9.34
C LEU A 170 -14.11 16.37 9.36
N PRO A 171 -13.03 17.01 9.83
CA PRO A 171 -12.97 18.48 9.86
C PRO A 171 -12.95 19.07 8.45
N ARG A 172 -13.43 20.31 8.31
CA ARG A 172 -13.33 21.06 7.04
C ARG A 172 -11.86 21.16 6.64
N PRO A 173 -11.50 20.82 5.38
CA PRO A 173 -10.14 21.00 4.90
C PRO A 173 -9.67 22.45 5.02
N LEU A 174 -8.48 22.63 5.59
CA LEU A 174 -7.79 23.92 5.62
C LEU A 174 -7.25 24.26 4.22
N THR A 175 -7.29 25.53 3.87
CA THR A 175 -6.59 26.07 2.69
C THR A 175 -5.08 25.97 2.86
N THR A 176 -4.32 26.02 1.76
CA THR A 176 -2.85 26.01 1.79
C THR A 176 -2.26 27.10 2.68
N LYS A 177 -2.91 28.28 2.72
CA LYS A 177 -2.50 29.41 3.57
C LYS A 177 -2.79 29.13 5.05
N GLU A 178 -3.99 28.65 5.38
CA GLU A 178 -4.35 28.27 6.77
C GLU A 178 -3.43 27.18 7.31
N LYS A 179 -3.02 26.21 6.48
CA LYS A 179 -2.07 25.15 6.87
C LYS A 179 -0.69 25.67 7.29
N GLN A 180 -0.33 26.91 6.93
CA GLN A 180 0.94 27.49 7.37
C GLN A 180 0.90 27.97 8.82
N ASP A 181 -0.29 28.28 9.35
CA ASP A 181 -0.46 28.60 10.77
C ASP A 181 -0.33 27.31 11.60
N VAL A 182 0.67 27.29 12.48
CA VAL A 182 1.00 26.11 13.30
C VAL A 182 -0.14 25.73 14.25
N ASN A 183 -0.83 26.72 14.84
CA ASN A 183 -1.89 26.50 15.82
C ASN A 183 -3.18 26.02 15.15
N LEU A 184 -3.51 26.56 13.97
CA LEU A 184 -4.64 26.07 13.17
C LEU A 184 -4.35 24.68 12.63
N ARG A 185 -3.17 24.44 12.04
CA ARG A 185 -2.78 23.13 11.52
C ARG A 185 -2.76 22.06 12.62
N THR A 186 -2.26 22.38 13.81
CA THR A 186 -2.21 21.41 14.92
C THR A 186 -3.61 20.98 15.34
N ARG A 187 -4.53 21.93 15.56
CA ARG A 187 -5.93 21.64 15.90
C ARG A 187 -6.64 20.84 14.80
N TYR A 188 -6.32 21.15 13.53
CA TYR A 188 -6.86 20.41 12.39
C TYR A 188 -6.34 18.97 12.33
N ASP A 189 -5.02 18.78 12.51
CA ASP A 189 -4.42 17.45 12.57
C ASP A 189 -4.96 16.64 13.77
N ASP A 190 -5.17 17.26 14.92
CA ASP A 190 -5.78 16.62 16.08
C ASP A 190 -7.24 16.20 15.79
N ALA A 191 -8.03 17.05 15.12
CA ALA A 191 -9.38 16.68 14.70
C ALA A 191 -9.40 15.52 13.68
N ILE A 192 -8.41 15.43 12.77
CA ILE A 192 -8.26 14.25 11.91
C ILE A 192 -7.85 13.02 12.72
N ARG A 193 -6.99 13.18 13.73
CA ARG A 193 -6.61 12.07 14.63
C ARG A 193 -7.84 11.51 15.33
N ASP A 194 -8.69 12.37 15.89
CA ASP A 194 -9.95 11.96 16.54
C ASP A 194 -10.88 11.27 15.53
N TYR A 195 -10.95 11.78 14.31
CA TYR A 195 -11.68 11.12 13.22
C TYR A 195 -11.18 9.71 12.91
N LEU A 196 -9.86 9.53 12.83
CA LEU A 196 -9.26 8.22 12.61
C LEU A 196 -9.46 7.29 13.81
N ILE A 197 -9.35 7.78 15.05
CA ILE A 197 -9.62 6.98 16.26
C ILE A 197 -11.06 6.48 16.25
N TYR A 198 -12.01 7.32 15.84
CA TYR A 198 -13.39 6.89 15.67
C TYR A 198 -13.46 5.71 14.71
N HIS A 199 -12.87 5.79 13.53
CA HIS A 199 -13.01 4.73 12.53
C HIS A 199 -12.14 3.48 12.76
N LEU A 200 -11.02 3.60 13.50
CA LEU A 200 -10.01 2.54 13.65
C LEU A 200 -10.00 1.86 15.01
N THR A 201 -10.92 2.21 15.92
CA THR A 201 -11.08 1.51 17.20
C THR A 201 -12.53 1.08 17.40
N LEU A 202 -12.74 -0.07 18.04
CA LEU A 202 -14.05 -0.61 18.36
C LEU A 202 -14.78 0.28 19.39
N ASP A 203 -14.05 0.74 20.40
CA ASP A 203 -14.57 1.62 21.45
C ASP A 203 -14.68 3.09 21.03
N ARG A 204 -14.24 3.43 19.80
CA ARG A 204 -14.17 4.82 19.30
C ARG A 204 -13.33 5.74 20.21
N ARG A 205 -12.33 5.18 20.90
CA ARG A 205 -11.44 5.91 21.82
C ARG A 205 -10.12 5.18 22.03
N LEU A 206 -9.12 5.90 22.51
CA LEU A 206 -7.90 5.35 23.09
C LEU A 206 -7.78 5.82 24.56
N PRO A 207 -7.41 4.93 25.49
CA PRO A 207 -7.22 5.30 26.88
C PRO A 207 -5.97 6.17 27.07
N ALA A 208 -5.97 6.98 28.13
CA ALA A 208 -4.77 7.60 28.66
C ALA A 208 -3.76 6.54 29.10
N VAL A 209 -2.47 6.87 29.01
CA VAL A 209 -1.41 6.10 29.66
C VAL A 209 -1.62 6.17 31.18
N ASP A 210 -1.78 5.01 31.78
CA ASP A 210 -1.88 4.83 33.23
C ASP A 210 -1.00 3.67 33.71
N VAL A 211 -0.95 3.47 35.03
CA VAL A 211 -0.14 2.43 35.68
C VAL A 211 -0.53 1.02 35.19
N HIS A 212 -1.79 0.79 34.84
CA HIS A 212 -2.23 -0.51 34.35
C HIS A 212 -1.66 -0.79 32.95
N ILE A 213 -1.71 0.18 32.04
CA ILE A 213 -1.10 0.07 30.70
C ILE A 213 0.42 -0.10 30.82
N GLU A 214 1.08 0.65 31.70
CA GLU A 214 2.52 0.51 31.93
C GLU A 214 2.91 -0.91 32.38
N GLN A 215 2.07 -1.57 33.15
CA GLN A 215 2.30 -2.93 33.68
C GLN A 215 1.91 -4.05 32.70
N THR A 216 0.96 -3.79 31.79
CA THR A 216 0.37 -4.82 30.91
C THR A 216 0.83 -4.71 29.47
N ALA A 217 1.36 -3.57 29.05
CA ALA A 217 1.83 -3.38 27.68
C ALA A 217 2.92 -4.39 27.32
N LEU A 218 2.80 -4.92 26.10
CA LEU A 218 3.76 -5.87 25.56
C LEU A 218 5.09 -5.17 25.28
N THR A 219 6.19 -5.92 25.38
CA THR A 219 7.43 -5.52 24.68
C THR A 219 7.25 -5.71 23.18
N LEU A 220 8.07 -5.04 22.36
CA LEU A 220 8.05 -5.26 20.90
C LEU A 220 8.18 -6.74 20.51
N ARG A 221 9.04 -7.50 21.21
CA ARG A 221 9.18 -8.95 20.99
C ARG A 221 7.92 -9.72 21.38
N ALA A 222 7.31 -9.38 22.51
CA ALA A 222 6.07 -10.01 22.94
C ALA A 222 4.91 -9.67 21.99
N ALA A 223 4.87 -8.46 21.41
CA ALA A 223 3.91 -8.08 20.38
C ALA A 223 4.07 -8.91 19.10
N LEU A 224 5.30 -9.20 18.68
CA LEU A 224 5.55 -10.11 17.56
C LEU A 224 5.00 -11.51 17.82
N GLU A 225 5.28 -12.09 18.98
CA GLU A 225 4.77 -13.42 19.34
C GLU A 225 3.25 -13.43 19.50
N PHE A 226 2.69 -12.40 20.11
CA PHE A 226 1.24 -12.19 20.19
C PHE A 226 0.59 -12.19 18.81
N LEU A 227 1.13 -11.44 17.84
CA LEU A 227 0.63 -11.42 16.47
C LEU A 227 0.76 -12.78 15.77
N ALA A 228 1.85 -13.51 16.00
CA ALA A 228 2.01 -14.86 15.45
C ALA A 228 0.96 -15.83 16.01
N GLN A 229 0.71 -15.79 17.32
CA GLN A 229 -0.34 -16.57 17.97
C GLN A 229 -1.73 -16.19 17.45
N ALA A 230 -2.00 -14.89 17.28
CA ALA A 230 -3.24 -14.39 16.72
C ALA A 230 -3.45 -14.87 15.26
N ILE A 231 -2.39 -14.93 14.45
CA ILE A 231 -2.46 -15.50 13.09
C ILE A 231 -2.68 -17.02 13.13
N GLU A 232 -2.18 -17.71 14.14
CA GLU A 232 -2.34 -19.16 14.31
C GLU A 232 -3.69 -19.54 14.96
N GLU A 233 -4.41 -18.57 15.54
CA GLU A 233 -5.75 -18.73 16.11
C GLU A 233 -6.73 -19.34 15.09
N LYS A 234 -7.52 -20.34 15.50
CA LYS A 234 -8.47 -21.00 14.60
C LYS A 234 -9.66 -20.11 14.27
N GLU A 235 -10.10 -19.32 15.24
CA GLU A 235 -11.28 -18.47 15.10
C GLU A 235 -10.92 -17.08 14.60
N ALA A 236 -10.61 -16.97 13.30
CA ALA A 236 -10.19 -15.73 12.65
C ALA A 236 -11.14 -14.54 12.89
N HIS A 237 -12.45 -14.78 13.03
CA HIS A 237 -13.43 -13.73 13.31
C HIS A 237 -13.21 -13.01 14.65
N LYS A 238 -12.45 -13.59 15.59
CA LYS A 238 -12.10 -12.97 16.88
C LYS A 238 -10.95 -11.97 16.79
N LEU A 239 -10.20 -11.94 15.69
CA LEU A 239 -9.00 -11.11 15.53
C LEU A 239 -9.22 -9.63 15.90
N PRO A 240 -10.28 -8.94 15.46
CA PRO A 240 -10.52 -7.55 15.86
C PRO A 240 -10.61 -7.38 17.38
N ASN A 241 -11.34 -8.27 18.05
CA ASN A 241 -11.50 -8.23 19.52
C ASN A 241 -10.21 -8.63 20.25
N LEU A 242 -9.40 -9.51 19.67
CA LEU A 242 -8.09 -9.88 20.25
C LEU A 242 -7.11 -8.70 20.24
N MET A 243 -7.18 -7.83 19.23
CA MET A 243 -6.31 -6.64 19.14
C MET A 243 -6.79 -5.49 20.05
N GLN A 244 -8.06 -5.52 20.46
CA GLN A 244 -8.69 -4.47 21.25
C GLN A 244 -7.94 -4.29 22.58
N HIS A 245 -7.59 -3.04 22.89
CA HIS A 245 -6.83 -2.68 24.10
C HIS A 245 -5.47 -3.39 24.25
N VAL A 246 -4.89 -3.93 23.17
CA VAL A 246 -3.53 -4.47 23.21
C VAL A 246 -2.55 -3.39 22.79
N PHE A 247 -1.68 -3.04 23.73
CA PHE A 247 -0.64 -2.03 23.54
C PHE A 247 0.74 -2.66 23.64
N PHE A 248 1.71 -2.09 22.94
CA PHE A 248 3.11 -2.41 23.16
C PHE A 248 3.92 -1.14 23.40
N TYR A 249 4.97 -1.28 24.22
CA TYR A 249 5.88 -0.20 24.55
C TYR A 249 7.14 -0.26 23.69
N HIS A 250 7.48 0.87 23.06
CA HIS A 250 8.71 1.03 22.28
C HIS A 250 9.16 2.50 22.29
N GLU A 251 10.43 2.74 22.59
CA GLU A 251 11.07 4.08 22.51
C GLU A 251 10.24 5.19 23.19
N GLY A 252 9.77 4.95 24.42
CA GLY A 252 9.04 5.95 25.21
C GLY A 252 7.56 6.11 24.85
N ARG A 253 6.99 5.21 24.06
CA ARG A 253 5.59 5.30 23.60
C ARG A 253 4.85 3.98 23.78
N PHE A 254 3.58 4.08 24.15
CA PHE A 254 2.61 2.98 24.10
C PHE A 254 1.81 3.07 22.81
N ILE A 255 1.75 1.98 22.05
CA ILE A 255 1.25 1.96 20.68
C ILE A 255 0.16 0.91 20.56
N SER A 256 -0.99 1.30 19.99
CA SER A 256 -2.16 0.45 19.79
C SER A 256 -1.97 -0.53 18.63
N LEU A 257 -1.99 -1.84 18.92
CA LEU A 257 -2.06 -2.86 17.88
C LEU A 257 -3.40 -2.85 17.15
N GLU A 258 -4.48 -2.45 17.82
CA GLU A 258 -5.82 -2.32 17.22
C GLU A 258 -5.80 -1.35 16.03
N ILE A 259 -5.24 -0.16 16.19
CA ILE A 259 -5.15 0.83 15.10
C ILE A 259 -4.29 0.32 13.95
N MET A 260 -3.15 -0.30 14.27
CA MET A 260 -2.26 -0.87 13.25
C MET A 260 -2.95 -1.97 12.44
N PHE A 261 -3.69 -2.86 13.13
CA PHE A 261 -4.47 -3.94 12.54
C PHE A 261 -5.62 -3.41 11.68
N GLN A 262 -6.42 -2.49 12.20
CA GLN A 262 -7.55 -1.92 11.45
C GLN A 262 -7.07 -1.14 10.23
N ALA A 263 -5.95 -0.41 10.34
CA ALA A 263 -5.35 0.25 9.19
C ALA A 263 -4.93 -0.74 8.09
N ALA A 264 -4.27 -1.83 8.46
CA ALA A 264 -3.90 -2.89 7.52
C ALA A 264 -5.12 -3.59 6.91
N LEU A 265 -6.17 -3.80 7.70
CA LEU A 265 -7.40 -4.42 7.21
C LEU A 265 -8.08 -3.57 6.15
N HIS A 266 -8.16 -2.25 6.35
CA HIS A 266 -8.70 -1.35 5.34
C HIS A 266 -7.85 -1.32 4.05
N GLN A 267 -6.51 -1.32 4.17
CA GLN A 267 -5.61 -1.43 3.04
C GLN A 267 -5.87 -2.70 2.21
N ILE A 268 -5.87 -3.87 2.87
CA ILE A 268 -6.11 -5.17 2.24
C ILE A 268 -7.49 -5.21 1.60
N ARG A 269 -8.52 -4.74 2.30
CA ARG A 269 -9.89 -4.73 1.78
C ARG A 269 -9.98 -3.92 0.50
N ASN A 270 -9.49 -2.68 0.51
CA ASN A 270 -9.55 -1.79 -0.64
C ASN A 270 -8.81 -2.39 -1.85
N GLU A 271 -7.64 -2.95 -1.61
CA GLU A 271 -6.81 -3.54 -2.65
C GLU A 271 -7.41 -4.84 -3.22
N MET A 272 -7.70 -5.81 -2.36
CA MET A 272 -8.13 -7.15 -2.78
C MET A 272 -9.50 -7.13 -3.44
N VAL A 273 -10.46 -6.36 -2.90
CA VAL A 273 -11.79 -6.23 -3.52
C VAL A 273 -11.67 -5.61 -4.91
N LEU A 274 -10.77 -4.64 -5.10
CA LEU A 274 -10.56 -4.04 -6.39
C LEU A 274 -9.87 -5.01 -7.36
N LEU A 275 -8.83 -5.73 -6.93
CA LEU A 275 -8.15 -6.74 -7.73
C LEU A 275 -9.10 -7.86 -8.17
N GLU A 276 -9.92 -8.39 -7.27
CA GLU A 276 -10.90 -9.45 -7.56
C GLU A 276 -11.95 -9.02 -8.60
N ARG A 277 -12.21 -7.72 -8.73
CA ARG A 277 -13.13 -7.19 -9.76
C ARG A 277 -12.41 -6.87 -11.07
N LEU A 278 -11.20 -6.33 -11.02
CA LEU A 278 -10.43 -5.97 -12.22
C LEU A 278 -9.91 -7.20 -12.95
N CYS A 279 -9.42 -8.20 -12.21
CA CYS A 279 -8.86 -9.42 -12.75
C CYS A 279 -10.00 -10.42 -12.95
N GLY A 280 -10.54 -10.48 -14.17
CA GLY A 280 -11.61 -11.41 -14.55
C GLY A 280 -11.19 -12.89 -14.44
N GLN A 281 -11.70 -13.75 -15.32
CA GLN A 281 -11.43 -15.19 -15.24
C GLN A 281 -9.94 -15.57 -15.33
N GLN A 282 -9.10 -14.72 -15.91
CA GLN A 282 -7.67 -14.96 -16.00
C GLN A 282 -6.97 -14.95 -14.64
N GLY A 283 -7.54 -14.30 -13.62
CA GLY A 283 -7.00 -14.20 -12.27
C GLY A 283 -5.71 -13.39 -12.17
N TYR A 284 -5.11 -13.38 -10.97
CA TYR A 284 -3.90 -12.61 -10.71
C TYR A 284 -2.88 -13.33 -9.82
N VAL A 285 -1.63 -12.88 -9.94
CA VAL A 285 -0.50 -13.21 -9.07
C VAL A 285 -0.19 -11.99 -8.24
N TYR A 286 -0.51 -12.07 -6.95
CA TYR A 286 -0.23 -11.03 -5.98
C TYR A 286 1.22 -11.12 -5.53
N THR A 287 1.92 -10.00 -5.46
CA THR A 287 3.28 -9.92 -4.93
C THR A 287 3.35 -8.84 -3.87
N PHE A 288 4.09 -9.04 -2.79
CA PHE A 288 4.26 -7.97 -1.80
C PHE A 288 5.71 -7.92 -1.30
N ASN A 289 6.24 -6.71 -1.25
CA ASN A 289 7.57 -6.42 -0.75
C ASN A 289 7.46 -5.43 0.42
N PRO A 290 7.59 -5.87 1.68
CA PRO A 290 7.34 -5.00 2.82
C PRO A 290 8.39 -3.87 2.90
N PRO A 291 7.97 -2.60 2.95
CA PRO A 291 8.88 -1.45 2.90
C PRO A 291 9.58 -1.20 4.24
N ALA A 292 10.86 -1.58 4.34
CA ALA A 292 11.64 -1.42 5.57
C ALA A 292 11.76 0.04 6.05
N ILE A 293 11.77 1.01 5.12
CA ILE A 293 11.90 2.44 5.44
C ILE A 293 10.73 2.97 6.30
N PHE A 294 9.51 2.46 6.08
CA PHE A 294 8.33 2.90 6.84
C PHE A 294 8.19 2.23 8.20
N ALA A 295 9.09 1.31 8.53
CA ALA A 295 9.12 0.66 9.83
C ALA A 295 10.28 1.13 10.71
N ARG A 296 11.02 2.18 10.27
CA ARG A 296 12.28 2.62 10.90
C ARG A 296 12.15 2.96 12.37
N PHE A 297 11.02 3.49 12.83
CA PHE A 297 10.82 3.78 14.25
C PHE A 297 11.00 2.55 15.15
N PHE A 298 10.64 1.36 14.65
CA PHE A 298 10.73 0.09 15.36
C PHE A 298 12.10 -0.61 15.23
N GLY A 299 13.07 0.04 14.56
CA GLY A 299 14.41 -0.50 14.35
C GLY A 299 14.40 -1.83 13.55
N PRO A 300 15.29 -2.79 13.88
CA PRO A 300 15.49 -4.00 13.07
C PRO A 300 14.25 -4.92 13.02
N TYR A 301 13.34 -4.82 13.98
CA TYR A 301 12.13 -5.64 14.05
C TYR A 301 10.92 -5.02 13.37
N GLY A 302 11.03 -3.78 12.87
CA GLY A 302 9.90 -3.04 12.34
C GLY A 302 9.23 -3.68 11.14
N THR A 303 10.03 -4.10 10.16
CA THR A 303 9.49 -4.74 8.95
C THR A 303 8.71 -6.00 9.30
N GLU A 304 9.21 -6.77 10.26
CA GLU A 304 8.55 -7.97 10.75
C GLU A 304 7.24 -7.63 11.49
N LEU A 305 7.23 -6.60 12.34
CA LEU A 305 6.02 -6.14 13.02
C LEU A 305 4.93 -5.76 12.03
N LEU A 306 5.23 -4.87 11.07
CA LEU A 306 4.25 -4.43 10.07
C LEU A 306 3.79 -5.59 9.18
N SER A 307 4.70 -6.51 8.83
CA SER A 307 4.33 -7.71 8.07
C SER A 307 3.37 -8.61 8.85
N ARG A 308 3.62 -8.88 10.14
CA ARG A 308 2.72 -9.70 10.97
C ARG A 308 1.37 -9.01 11.19
N VAL A 309 1.33 -7.69 11.37
CA VAL A 309 0.08 -6.92 11.41
C VAL A 309 -0.71 -7.08 10.11
N HIS A 310 -0.04 -6.93 8.96
CA HIS A 310 -0.68 -7.12 7.65
C HIS A 310 -1.20 -8.54 7.45
N VAL A 311 -0.44 -9.56 7.87
CA VAL A 311 -0.86 -10.96 7.76
C VAL A 311 -2.01 -11.30 8.73
N ALA A 312 -2.06 -10.71 9.92
CA ALA A 312 -3.20 -10.84 10.81
C ALA A 312 -4.48 -10.25 10.19
N ALA A 313 -4.37 -9.05 9.60
CA ALA A 313 -5.46 -8.45 8.85
C ALA A 313 -5.89 -9.29 7.63
N LEU A 314 -4.93 -9.88 6.91
CA LEU A 314 -5.19 -10.80 5.79
C LEU A 314 -5.96 -12.03 6.26
N LYS A 315 -5.62 -12.59 7.43
CA LYS A 315 -6.35 -13.75 7.99
C LYS A 315 -7.81 -13.41 8.25
N PHE A 316 -8.07 -12.28 8.90
CA PHE A 316 -9.44 -11.84 9.14
C PHE A 316 -10.19 -11.64 7.81
N PHE A 317 -9.59 -10.94 6.85
CA PHE A 317 -10.17 -10.71 5.53
C PHE A 317 -10.47 -12.02 4.78
N ALA A 318 -9.49 -12.93 4.69
CA ALA A 318 -9.64 -14.22 4.02
C ALA A 318 -10.65 -15.16 4.70
N SER A 319 -10.95 -14.95 5.99
CA SER A 319 -11.99 -15.69 6.70
C SER A 319 -13.41 -15.20 6.39
N THR A 320 -13.55 -13.94 5.95
CA THR A 320 -14.84 -13.28 5.69
C THR A 320 -15.11 -13.07 4.21
N THR A 321 -14.06 -13.07 3.38
CA THR A 321 -14.11 -12.75 1.95
C THR A 321 -13.36 -13.79 1.12
N GLN A 322 -13.97 -14.24 0.03
CA GLN A 322 -13.36 -15.17 -0.92
C GLN A 322 -12.51 -14.41 -1.95
N MET A 323 -11.26 -14.84 -2.14
CA MET A 323 -10.36 -14.30 -3.16
C MET A 323 -10.28 -15.26 -4.34
N LEU A 324 -11.35 -15.32 -5.13
CA LEU A 324 -11.57 -16.30 -6.19
C LEU A 324 -10.61 -16.15 -7.38
N ARG A 325 -10.05 -14.96 -7.57
CA ARG A 325 -9.20 -14.60 -8.72
C ARG A 325 -7.72 -14.63 -8.36
N CYS A 326 -7.37 -14.52 -7.08
CA CYS A 326 -6.01 -14.73 -6.61
C CYS A 326 -5.57 -16.19 -6.85
N LYS A 327 -4.49 -16.37 -7.63
CA LYS A 327 -3.90 -17.70 -7.89
C LYS A 327 -2.65 -17.95 -7.06
N ILE A 328 -1.82 -16.91 -6.92
CA ILE A 328 -0.56 -16.95 -6.18
C ILE A 328 -0.51 -15.75 -5.26
N PHE A 329 -0.05 -15.99 -4.04
CA PHE A 329 0.31 -14.96 -3.07
C PHE A 329 1.80 -15.07 -2.77
N ALA A 330 2.61 -14.24 -3.43
CA ALA A 330 4.06 -14.22 -3.27
C ALA A 330 4.51 -13.09 -2.35
N TRP A 331 5.45 -13.38 -1.46
CA TRP A 331 5.91 -12.41 -0.46
C TRP A 331 7.43 -12.42 -0.34
N ALA A 332 8.04 -11.24 -0.22
CA ALA A 332 9.47 -11.11 0.02
C ALA A 332 9.77 -11.30 1.52
N ASP A 333 10.50 -12.37 1.86
CA ASP A 333 10.65 -12.89 3.23
C ASP A 333 12.00 -12.54 3.89
N PHE A 334 12.80 -11.68 3.25
CA PHE A 334 14.15 -11.28 3.68
C PHE A 334 14.26 -10.77 5.12
N ASN A 335 13.18 -10.24 5.71
CA ASN A 335 13.16 -9.67 7.06
C ASN A 335 12.24 -10.41 8.05
N SER A 336 11.63 -11.54 7.68
CA SER A 336 10.81 -12.32 8.62
C SER A 336 10.82 -13.81 8.28
N PRO A 337 11.66 -14.61 8.97
CA PRO A 337 11.86 -16.03 8.66
C PRO A 337 10.59 -16.90 8.71
N ARG A 338 9.58 -16.51 9.50
CA ARG A 338 8.32 -17.25 9.67
C ARG A 338 7.19 -16.75 8.77
N ILE A 339 7.39 -15.67 8.01
CA ILE A 339 6.27 -14.96 7.37
C ILE A 339 5.51 -15.82 6.38
N LEU A 340 6.19 -16.62 5.55
CA LEU A 340 5.52 -17.50 4.59
C LEU A 340 4.67 -18.58 5.28
N THR A 341 5.12 -19.09 6.44
CA THR A 341 4.33 -20.03 7.25
C THR A 341 3.09 -19.36 7.81
N LEU A 342 3.23 -18.12 8.32
CA LEU A 342 2.11 -17.33 8.82
C LEU A 342 1.11 -16.95 7.72
N ILE A 343 1.58 -16.61 6.51
CA ILE A 343 0.71 -16.33 5.36
C ILE A 343 -0.08 -17.59 4.96
N ARG A 344 0.55 -18.77 4.93
CA ARG A 344 -0.17 -20.03 4.68
C ARG A 344 -1.27 -20.28 5.70
N LYS A 345 -1.05 -19.91 6.97
CA LYS A 345 -2.07 -19.98 8.02
C LYS A 345 -3.17 -18.93 7.83
N ALA A 346 -2.81 -17.70 7.48
CA ALA A 346 -3.78 -16.65 7.19
C ALA A 346 -4.70 -16.99 6.00
N LEU A 347 -4.17 -17.70 5.01
CA LEU A 347 -4.89 -18.10 3.79
C LEU A 347 -5.43 -19.54 3.83
N GLU A 348 -5.47 -20.19 4.99
CA GLU A 348 -5.88 -21.60 5.09
C GLU A 348 -7.35 -21.85 4.65
N SER A 349 -8.20 -20.81 4.74
CA SER A 349 -9.57 -20.82 4.22
C SER A 349 -9.67 -20.64 2.69
N GLN A 350 -8.54 -20.41 2.01
CA GLN A 350 -8.42 -20.14 0.57
C GLN A 350 -7.51 -21.18 -0.10
N PRO A 351 -7.88 -22.48 -0.12
CA PRO A 351 -6.98 -23.58 -0.46
C PRO A 351 -6.48 -23.57 -1.91
N HIS A 352 -7.12 -22.81 -2.81
CA HIS A 352 -6.69 -22.66 -4.20
C HIS A 352 -5.51 -21.68 -4.36
N ILE A 353 -5.22 -20.84 -3.37
CA ILE A 353 -4.14 -19.84 -3.43
C ILE A 353 -2.81 -20.50 -3.09
N THR A 354 -1.87 -20.47 -4.03
CA THR A 354 -0.50 -20.96 -3.78
C THR A 354 0.34 -19.87 -3.13
N VAL A 355 0.87 -20.15 -1.92
CA VAL A 355 1.78 -19.24 -1.20
C VAL A 355 3.23 -19.59 -1.47
N MET A 356 4.04 -18.63 -1.89
CA MET A 356 5.48 -18.82 -2.18
C MET A 356 6.33 -17.59 -1.86
N SER A 357 7.65 -17.77 -1.85
CA SER A 357 8.58 -16.64 -1.73
C SER A 357 8.61 -15.84 -3.04
N TYR A 358 8.86 -14.54 -2.92
CA TYR A 358 9.08 -13.65 -4.06
C TYR A 358 10.19 -14.18 -4.97
N ASP A 359 11.32 -14.59 -4.40
CA ASP A 359 12.48 -15.10 -5.18
C ASP A 359 12.16 -16.35 -6.00
N THR A 360 11.26 -17.22 -5.50
CA THR A 360 10.81 -18.40 -6.26
C THR A 360 10.06 -17.98 -7.52
N LEU A 361 9.23 -16.94 -7.42
CA LEU A 361 8.43 -16.41 -8.52
C LEU A 361 9.28 -15.69 -9.58
N PHE A 362 10.41 -15.12 -9.17
CA PHE A 362 11.35 -14.39 -10.02
C PHE A 362 12.66 -15.19 -10.27
N SER A 363 12.51 -16.49 -10.52
CA SER A 363 13.61 -17.43 -10.72
C SER A 363 14.04 -17.63 -12.19
N GLY A 364 13.36 -16.95 -13.12
CA GLY A 364 13.59 -17.10 -14.55
C GLY A 364 15.02 -16.74 -14.96
N LYS A 365 15.65 -17.60 -15.78
CA LYS A 365 16.99 -17.38 -16.32
C LYS A 365 16.92 -16.67 -17.67
N ARG A 366 17.73 -15.63 -17.86
CA ARG A 366 18.08 -15.14 -19.20
C ARG A 366 19.50 -15.61 -19.54
N SER A 367 19.66 -16.36 -20.62
CA SER A 367 20.98 -16.67 -21.19
C SER A 367 21.55 -15.43 -21.87
N ILE A 368 22.11 -14.51 -21.08
CA ILE A 368 23.04 -13.48 -21.58
C ILE A 368 24.20 -13.42 -20.58
N ARG A 369 25.36 -13.96 -20.99
CA ARG A 369 26.65 -13.82 -20.29
C ARG A 369 26.72 -14.33 -18.84
N GLY A 370 26.14 -15.50 -18.57
CA GLY A 370 26.56 -16.33 -17.43
C GLY A 370 26.30 -15.77 -16.02
N GLN A 371 25.42 -14.79 -15.86
CA GLN A 371 24.89 -14.41 -14.54
C GLN A 371 23.45 -14.92 -14.42
N ASN A 372 23.20 -15.74 -13.39
CA ASN A 372 21.87 -16.24 -13.06
C ASN A 372 21.01 -15.09 -12.45
N GLU A 373 19.68 -15.21 -12.56
CA GLU A 373 18.63 -14.68 -11.66
C GLU A 373 17.74 -13.51 -12.15
N GLY A 374 16.43 -13.64 -11.84
CA GLY A 374 15.54 -12.50 -11.52
C GLY A 374 14.29 -12.28 -12.38
N LEU A 375 14.06 -13.04 -13.46
CA LEU A 375 12.86 -12.79 -14.31
C LEU A 375 11.62 -13.49 -13.77
N TYR A 376 10.46 -12.85 -13.93
CA TYR A 376 9.16 -13.42 -13.61
C TYR A 376 8.95 -14.71 -14.41
N SER A 377 8.74 -15.81 -13.69
CA SER A 377 8.57 -17.15 -14.25
C SER A 377 7.45 -17.87 -13.50
N PRO A 378 6.17 -17.59 -13.81
CA PRO A 378 5.07 -18.14 -13.07
C PRO A 378 4.95 -19.67 -13.27
N PRO A 379 4.58 -20.42 -12.24
CA PRO A 379 4.24 -21.83 -12.38
C PRO A 379 2.97 -22.01 -13.22
N THR A 380 2.69 -23.25 -13.65
CA THR A 380 1.55 -23.59 -14.52
C THR A 380 0.21 -23.07 -14.00
N VAL A 381 -0.03 -23.12 -12.68
CA VAL A 381 -1.27 -22.63 -12.07
C VAL A 381 -1.52 -21.14 -12.34
N ALA A 382 -0.47 -20.34 -12.53
CA ALA A 382 -0.54 -18.90 -12.77
C ALA A 382 -0.40 -18.50 -14.25
N ARG A 383 -0.34 -19.45 -15.19
CA ARG A 383 -0.34 -19.12 -16.61
C ARG A 383 -1.60 -18.33 -16.99
N GLY A 384 -1.41 -17.33 -17.87
CA GLY A 384 -2.43 -16.38 -18.27
C GLY A 384 -2.84 -15.35 -17.21
N ALA A 385 -2.37 -15.47 -15.96
CA ALA A 385 -2.74 -14.52 -14.90
C ALA A 385 -2.00 -13.18 -15.05
N THR A 386 -2.60 -12.14 -14.50
CA THR A 386 -1.97 -10.83 -14.38
C THR A 386 -1.09 -10.75 -13.14
N LEU A 387 0.16 -10.30 -13.30
CA LEU A 387 1.08 -9.98 -12.21
C LEU A 387 0.69 -8.63 -11.61
N VAL A 388 0.53 -8.60 -10.29
CA VAL A 388 0.35 -7.37 -9.51
C VAL A 388 1.70 -7.00 -8.89
N ILE A 389 2.21 -5.84 -9.26
CA ILE A 389 3.43 -5.24 -8.71
C ILE A 389 3.03 -4.17 -7.70
N HIS A 390 3.74 -4.13 -6.57
CA HIS A 390 3.49 -3.15 -5.53
C HIS A 390 4.58 -2.10 -5.52
N ASN A 391 4.17 -0.86 -5.28
CA ASN A 391 5.08 0.19 -4.91
C ASN A 391 5.38 0.15 -3.40
N ASN A 392 6.32 0.99 -2.99
CA ASN A 392 6.68 1.25 -1.60
C ASN A 392 6.48 2.76 -1.33
N SER A 393 5.27 3.26 -1.54
CA SER A 393 4.93 4.67 -1.29
C SER A 393 4.58 4.95 0.17
N ASP A 394 4.96 6.14 0.61
CA ASP A 394 4.58 6.69 1.91
C ASP A 394 3.21 7.40 1.84
N ALA A 395 2.79 7.94 2.99
CA ALA A 395 1.56 8.71 3.18
C ALA A 395 1.28 9.84 2.16
N PHE A 396 2.25 10.22 1.33
CA PHE A 396 2.13 11.30 0.34
C PHE A 396 2.18 10.80 -1.12
N GLY A 397 2.46 9.51 -1.34
CA GLY A 397 2.04 8.71 -2.49
C GLY A 397 2.40 9.17 -3.90
N GLN A 398 3.59 9.74 -4.12
CA GLN A 398 3.95 10.35 -5.40
C GLN A 398 5.23 9.85 -6.09
N ASN A 399 5.95 8.91 -5.50
CA ASN A 399 7.31 8.68 -5.96
C ASN A 399 7.35 8.05 -7.38
N ILE A 400 6.28 7.39 -7.81
CA ILE A 400 6.15 6.86 -9.18
C ILE A 400 6.14 7.99 -10.24
N GLU A 401 5.45 9.10 -9.97
CA GLU A 401 5.30 10.21 -10.92
C GLU A 401 6.63 10.96 -11.10
N THR A 402 7.40 11.16 -10.02
CA THR A 402 8.49 12.15 -10.00
C THR A 402 9.88 11.61 -9.72
N GLU A 403 10.05 10.45 -9.06
CA GLU A 403 11.39 10.00 -8.67
C GLU A 403 12.15 9.33 -9.81
N ALA A 404 13.46 9.54 -9.88
CA ALA A 404 14.33 8.83 -10.80
C ALA A 404 14.51 7.35 -10.39
N SER A 405 14.82 6.49 -11.36
CA SER A 405 14.96 5.03 -11.18
C SER A 405 15.96 4.59 -10.11
N GLY A 406 17.00 5.37 -9.81
CA GLY A 406 18.02 4.99 -8.82
C GLY A 406 17.61 5.21 -7.35
N GLY A 407 16.54 5.96 -7.09
CA GLY A 407 16.21 6.42 -5.74
C GLY A 407 15.36 5.44 -4.91
N SER A 408 14.40 4.77 -5.56
CA SER A 408 13.41 3.93 -4.88
C SER A 408 12.77 2.91 -5.83
N LEU A 409 12.04 1.94 -5.29
CA LEU A 409 11.17 1.04 -6.07
C LEU A 409 10.14 1.83 -6.90
N ASP A 410 9.61 2.91 -6.33
CA ASP A 410 8.61 3.75 -6.98
C ASP A 410 9.20 4.49 -8.18
N GLY A 411 10.42 5.02 -8.02
CA GLY A 411 11.17 5.62 -9.11
C GLY A 411 11.48 4.62 -10.23
N VAL A 412 11.78 3.36 -9.88
CA VAL A 412 11.93 2.28 -10.87
C VAL A 412 10.64 2.03 -11.64
N ILE A 413 9.53 1.80 -10.93
CA ILE A 413 8.22 1.56 -11.53
C ILE A 413 7.86 2.75 -12.45
N GLY A 414 8.06 3.97 -11.98
CA GLY A 414 7.74 5.16 -12.74
C GLY A 414 8.62 5.39 -13.96
N THR A 415 9.89 4.99 -13.92
CA THR A 415 10.84 5.19 -15.03
C THR A 415 10.66 4.14 -16.12
N TYR A 416 10.46 2.89 -15.72
CA TYR A 416 10.42 1.73 -16.62
C TYR A 416 9.00 1.27 -16.96
N SER A 417 7.98 2.11 -16.78
CA SER A 417 6.61 1.76 -17.13
C SER A 417 5.74 2.94 -17.53
N SER A 418 4.52 2.64 -17.95
CA SER A 418 3.48 3.64 -18.21
C SER A 418 2.79 4.16 -16.94
N ALA A 419 3.10 3.63 -15.75
CA ALA A 419 2.36 3.95 -14.52
C ALA A 419 2.47 5.43 -14.10
N ALA A 420 3.60 6.09 -14.34
CA ALA A 420 3.80 7.50 -14.03
C ALA A 420 2.81 8.41 -14.79
N ALA A 421 2.64 8.15 -16.08
CA ALA A 421 1.66 8.85 -16.90
C ALA A 421 0.23 8.54 -16.45
N SER A 422 -0.03 7.30 -16.02
CA SER A 422 -1.36 6.95 -15.52
C SER A 422 -1.71 7.64 -14.20
N LEU A 423 -0.74 7.85 -13.31
CA LEU A 423 -0.93 8.44 -11.98
C LEU A 423 -0.73 9.96 -11.93
N MET A 424 -0.47 10.59 -13.08
CA MET A 424 -0.11 12.01 -13.16
C MET A 424 -1.18 12.90 -12.50
N ARG A 425 -0.79 13.83 -11.63
CA ARG A 425 -1.75 14.61 -10.80
C ARG A 425 -2.67 15.54 -11.59
N ASP A 426 -2.21 16.00 -12.75
CA ASP A 426 -2.83 17.04 -13.56
C ASP A 426 -3.76 16.47 -14.63
N ARG A 427 -3.79 15.14 -14.81
CA ARG A 427 -4.71 14.51 -15.75
C ARG A 427 -6.16 14.74 -15.32
N GLU A 428 -7.01 15.05 -16.28
CA GLU A 428 -8.41 15.38 -16.04
C GLU A 428 -9.15 14.18 -15.41
N ASP A 429 -8.90 13.00 -15.95
CA ASP A 429 -9.56 11.74 -15.64
C ASP A 429 -8.98 10.94 -14.47
N LEU A 430 -8.04 11.52 -13.70
CA LEU A 430 -7.32 10.84 -12.60
C LEU A 430 -8.26 10.11 -11.63
N CYS A 431 -9.39 10.75 -11.32
CA CYS A 431 -10.37 10.32 -10.33
C CYS A 431 -11.71 9.96 -10.98
N HIS A 432 -11.73 9.55 -12.26
CA HIS A 432 -12.97 9.09 -12.90
C HIS A 432 -13.45 7.75 -12.32
N ASN A 433 -12.52 6.87 -11.98
CA ASN A 433 -12.80 5.52 -11.51
C ASN A 433 -12.62 5.40 -9.98
N LEU A 434 -13.46 6.09 -9.20
CA LEU A 434 -13.47 5.98 -7.73
C LEU A 434 -14.49 4.95 -7.25
N TYR A 435 -14.06 4.11 -6.31
CA TYR A 435 -14.84 3.01 -5.75
C TYR A 435 -14.82 3.08 -4.22
N GLU A 436 -15.97 3.37 -3.64
CA GLU A 436 -16.13 3.32 -2.18
C GLU A 436 -16.34 1.88 -1.72
N ILE A 437 -15.50 1.47 -0.77
CA ILE A 437 -15.52 0.14 -0.17
C ILE A 437 -16.20 0.23 1.19
N ILE A 438 -17.41 -0.32 1.26
CA ILE A 438 -18.24 -0.37 2.47
C ILE A 438 -17.99 -1.69 3.18
N ALA A 439 -17.51 -1.61 4.43
CA ALA A 439 -17.42 -2.78 5.30
C ALA A 439 -18.84 -3.14 5.76
N THR A 440 -19.30 -4.35 5.44
CA THR A 440 -20.55 -4.92 5.99
C THR A 440 -20.29 -5.75 7.22
#